data_AF-A0A8S3DI13-F1
#
_entry.id   AF-A0A8S3DI13-F1
#
_cell.length_a   1.000
_cell.length_b   1.000
_cell.length_c   1.000
_cell.angle_alpha   90.00
_cell.angle_beta   90.00
_cell.angle_gamma   90.00
#
_symmetry.space_group_name_H-M   'P 1'
#
loop_
_entity.id
_entity.type
_entity.pdbx_description
1 polymer ?
#
loop_
_entity_poly.entity_id
_entity_poly.type
_entity_poly.pdbx_seq_one_letter_code
_entity_poly.pdbx_strand_id
1 'polypeptide(L)'
;PLLDSMNHEQQEIFYYVREWCINRLHNSDVEPLRLFITGGAGTGKSHLLKCLHYEATRIFSRKKHLEPDESIDETHTLITAFTGAAVVNIGGVTIHSAFGISTQSNSLNDHLSSDKLNSYRYKLH
;
A
#
# COMPACT_ATOMS: atom_id res chain seq x y z
N PRO A 1 -19.40 5.04 -1.29
CA PRO A 1 -19.05 6.48 -1.20
C PRO A 1 -17.66 6.81 -1.76
N LEU A 2 -16.58 6.16 -1.29
CA LEU A 2 -15.21 6.47 -1.73
C LEU A 2 -14.95 6.08 -3.19
N LEU A 3 -15.48 4.95 -3.65
CA LEU A 3 -15.32 4.47 -5.03
C LEU A 3 -16.24 5.20 -6.02
N ASP A 4 -17.34 5.77 -5.53
CA ASP A 4 -18.39 6.38 -6.37
C ASP A 4 -18.07 7.83 -6.76
N SER A 5 -17.02 8.42 -6.19
CA SER A 5 -16.63 9.82 -6.41
C SER A 5 -15.44 10.00 -7.37
N MET A 6 -14.96 8.91 -8.00
CA MET A 6 -13.84 8.99 -8.94
C MET A 6 -14.27 9.60 -10.27
N ASN A 7 -13.41 10.45 -10.85
CA ASN A 7 -13.60 10.91 -12.23
C ASN A 7 -13.21 9.81 -13.24
N HIS A 8 -13.45 10.06 -14.54
CA HIS A 8 -13.21 9.06 -15.60
C HIS A 8 -11.76 8.55 -15.63
N GLU A 9 -10.76 9.43 -15.61
CA GLU A 9 -9.34 9.05 -15.64
C GLU A 9 -8.93 8.24 -14.40
N GLN A 10 -9.44 8.62 -13.23
CA GLN A 10 -9.23 7.88 -11.98
C GLN A 10 -9.85 6.49 -12.03
N GLN A 11 -11.04 6.36 -12.63
CA GLN A 11 -11.72 5.07 -12.81
C GLN A 11 -10.94 4.15 -13.75
N GLU A 12 -10.43 4.67 -14.87
CA GLU A 12 -9.60 3.88 -15.80
C GLU A 12 -8.37 3.30 -15.10
N ILE A 13 -7.63 4.14 -14.37
CA ILE A 13 -6.46 3.70 -13.58
C ILE A 13 -6.89 2.69 -12.51
N PHE A 14 -8.00 2.96 -11.82
CA PHE A 14 -8.52 2.08 -10.78
C PHE A 14 -8.83 0.67 -11.30
N TYR A 15 -9.56 0.57 -12.42
CA TYR A 15 -9.92 -0.72 -12.99
C TYR A 15 -8.71 -1.46 -13.57
N TYR A 16 -7.75 -0.74 -14.18
CA TYR A 16 -6.50 -1.33 -14.64
C TYR A 16 -5.69 -1.96 -13.50
N VAL A 17 -5.52 -1.25 -12.37
CA VAL A 17 -4.82 -1.79 -11.20
C VAL A 17 -5.61 -2.93 -10.55
N ARG A 18 -6.94 -2.81 -10.48
CA ARG A 18 -7.82 -3.85 -9.93
C ARG A 18 -7.69 -5.17 -10.71
N GLU A 19 -7.72 -5.09 -12.04
CA GLU A 19 -7.55 -6.26 -12.90
C GLU A 19 -6.17 -6.91 -12.68
N TRP A 20 -5.12 -6.11 -12.60
CA TRP A 20 -3.78 -6.61 -12.26
C TRP A 20 -3.76 -7.33 -10.90
N CYS A 21 -4.38 -6.75 -9.86
CA CYS A 21 -4.46 -7.40 -8.54
C CYS A 21 -5.16 -8.76 -8.59
N ILE A 22 -6.26 -8.87 -9.35
CA ILE A 22 -6.99 -10.14 -9.51
C ILE A 22 -6.12 -11.17 -10.24
N ASN A 23 -5.47 -10.78 -11.34
CA ASN A 23 -4.61 -11.67 -12.10
C ASN A 23 -3.41 -12.14 -11.26
N ARG A 24 -2.78 -11.24 -10.52
CA ARG A 24 -1.65 -11.54 -9.63
C ARG A 24 -2.05 -12.44 -8.46
N LEU A 25 -3.28 -12.32 -7.95
CA LEU A 25 -3.80 -13.19 -6.90
C LEU A 25 -3.91 -14.65 -7.37
N HIS A 26 -4.34 -14.86 -8.62
CA HIS A 26 -4.53 -16.20 -9.19
C HIS A 26 -3.28 -16.78 -9.86
N ASN A 27 -2.33 -15.94 -10.25
CA ASN A 27 -1.11 -16.37 -10.93
C ASN A 27 0.10 -15.56 -10.44
N SER A 28 1.02 -16.24 -9.74
CA SER A 28 2.26 -15.67 -9.21
C SER A 28 3.28 -15.27 -10.27
N ASP A 29 3.09 -15.66 -11.53
CA ASP A 29 4.00 -15.34 -12.64
C ASP A 29 3.64 -14.02 -13.36
N VAL A 30 2.52 -13.39 -12.99
CA VAL A 30 2.11 -12.09 -13.56
C VAL A 30 3.14 -11.02 -13.23
N GLU A 31 3.76 -10.39 -14.24
CA GLU A 31 4.80 -9.36 -14.04
C GLU A 31 4.38 -8.26 -13.02
N PRO A 32 5.29 -7.84 -12.11
CA PRO A 32 5.00 -6.78 -11.16
C PRO A 32 4.61 -5.46 -11.82
N LEU A 33 3.48 -4.89 -11.37
CA LEU A 33 3.02 -3.60 -11.87
C LEU A 33 3.79 -2.43 -11.24
N ARG A 34 4.44 -1.62 -12.08
CA ARG A 34 5.13 -0.39 -11.68
C ARG A 34 4.47 0.79 -12.38
N LEU A 35 3.74 1.62 -11.63
CA LEU A 35 3.00 2.78 -12.17
C LEU A 35 3.50 4.10 -11.59
N PHE A 36 3.63 5.10 -12.47
CA PHE A 36 3.84 6.49 -12.10
C PHE A 36 2.62 7.31 -12.51
N ILE A 37 1.85 7.77 -11.52
CA ILE A 37 0.65 8.58 -11.72
C ILE A 37 0.96 10.02 -11.33
N THR A 38 0.81 10.94 -12.27
CA THR A 38 1.05 12.37 -12.08
C THR A 38 -0.16 13.19 -12.46
N GLY A 39 -0.17 14.47 -12.08
CA GLY A 39 -1.26 15.41 -12.38
C GLY A 39 -1.15 16.68 -11.53
N GLY A 40 -1.83 17.75 -11.94
CA GLY A 40 -1.81 19.05 -11.25
C GLY A 40 -2.26 19.00 -9.79
N ALA A 41 -2.04 20.06 -9.02
CA ALA A 41 -2.56 20.17 -7.65
C ALA A 41 -4.10 20.07 -7.66
N GLY A 42 -4.69 19.44 -6.64
CA GLY A 42 -6.15 19.32 -6.51
C GLY A 42 -6.82 18.26 -7.40
N THR A 43 -6.09 17.56 -8.27
CA THR A 43 -6.63 16.52 -9.19
C THR A 43 -7.10 15.22 -8.51
N GLY A 44 -7.08 15.13 -7.17
CA GLY A 44 -7.57 13.96 -6.45
C GLY A 44 -6.62 12.75 -6.41
N LYS A 45 -5.33 12.91 -6.68
CA LYS A 45 -4.34 11.80 -6.62
C LYS A 45 -4.36 11.03 -5.28
N SER A 46 -4.42 11.76 -4.16
CA SER A 46 -4.50 11.13 -2.82
C SER A 46 -5.80 10.37 -2.61
N HIS A 47 -6.90 10.79 -3.26
CA HIS A 47 -8.17 10.08 -3.23
C HIS A 47 -8.05 8.76 -4.02
N LEU A 48 -7.52 8.81 -5.25
CA LEU A 48 -7.26 7.61 -6.04
C LEU A 48 -6.35 6.61 -5.31
N LEU A 49 -5.27 7.08 -4.66
CA LEU A 49 -4.39 6.22 -3.87
C LEU A 49 -5.14 5.48 -2.75
N LYS A 50 -6.07 6.15 -2.06
CA LYS A 50 -6.88 5.53 -1.00
C LYS A 50 -7.84 4.48 -1.57
N CYS A 51 -8.46 4.75 -2.72
CA CYS A 51 -9.31 3.79 -3.42
C CYS A 51 -8.53 2.54 -3.85
N LEU A 52 -7.36 2.74 -4.47
CA LEU A 52 -6.46 1.66 -4.90
C LEU A 52 -6.01 0.81 -3.71
N HIS A 53 -5.59 1.45 -2.62
CA HIS A 53 -5.20 0.76 -1.41
C HIS A 53 -6.34 -0.10 -0.87
N TYR A 54 -7.53 0.47 -0.68
CA TYR A 54 -8.69 -0.25 -0.19
C TYR A 54 -9.01 -1.49 -1.05
N GLU A 55 -9.03 -1.33 -2.38
CA GLU A 55 -9.37 -2.43 -3.29
C GLU A 55 -8.28 -3.51 -3.32
N ALA A 56 -7.00 -3.13 -3.35
CA ALA A 56 -5.88 -4.07 -3.31
C ALA A 56 -5.87 -4.86 -1.99
N THR A 57 -6.04 -4.20 -0.83
CA THR A 57 -6.17 -4.90 0.46
C THR A 57 -7.34 -5.87 0.41
N ARG A 58 -8.50 -5.44 -0.11
CA ARG A 58 -9.70 -6.29 -0.21
C ARG A 58 -9.47 -7.54 -1.07
N ILE A 59 -8.75 -7.41 -2.18
CA ILE A 59 -8.46 -8.52 -3.09
C ILE A 59 -7.46 -9.48 -2.44
N PHE A 60 -6.33 -8.99 -1.95
CA PHE A 60 -5.27 -9.85 -1.42
C PHE A 60 -5.64 -10.49 -0.08
N SER A 61 -6.47 -9.85 0.75
CA SER A 61 -7.01 -10.49 1.96
C SER A 61 -7.88 -11.73 1.67
N ARG A 62 -8.34 -11.93 0.44
CA ARG A 62 -9.08 -13.15 0.03
C ARG A 62 -8.18 -14.34 -0.25
N LYS A 63 -6.84 -14.14 -0.35
CA LYS A 63 -5.87 -15.23 -0.51
C LYS A 63 -5.96 -16.26 0.62
N LYS A 64 -6.44 -15.84 1.79
CA LYS A 64 -6.84 -16.67 2.95
C LYS A 64 -7.78 -17.83 2.60
N HIS A 65 -8.53 -17.76 1.50
CA HIS A 65 -9.44 -18.83 1.06
C HIS A 65 -8.84 -19.76 -0.01
N LEU A 66 -7.68 -19.42 -0.56
CA LEU A 66 -7.01 -20.19 -1.61
C LEU A 66 -5.94 -21.13 -1.02
N GLU A 67 -5.24 -20.71 0.03
CA GLU A 67 -4.17 -21.49 0.67
C GLU A 67 -4.42 -21.62 2.19
N PRO A 68 -4.77 -22.81 2.73
CA PRO A 68 -5.16 -23.00 4.13
C PRO A 68 -4.06 -22.75 5.17
N ASP A 69 -2.80 -22.65 4.75
CA ASP A 69 -1.61 -22.58 5.63
C ASP A 69 -0.98 -21.17 5.67
N GLU A 70 -1.59 -20.16 5.04
CA GLU A 70 -1.08 -18.78 5.13
C GLU A 70 -1.46 -18.14 6.46
N SER A 71 -0.43 -17.64 7.17
CA SER A 71 -0.58 -16.99 8.47
C SER A 71 -1.55 -15.80 8.41
N ILE A 72 -2.37 -15.67 9.45
CA ILE A 72 -3.53 -14.76 9.52
C ILE A 72 -3.14 -13.26 9.46
N ASP A 73 -1.85 -12.93 9.61
CA ASP A 73 -1.30 -11.60 9.95
C ASP A 73 -0.43 -10.93 8.85
N GLU A 74 -0.66 -11.25 7.57
CA GLU A 74 0.12 -10.64 6.50
C GLU A 74 -0.40 -9.24 6.09
N THR A 75 0.46 -8.23 6.24
CA THR A 75 0.27 -6.91 5.64
C THR A 75 0.34 -7.02 4.12
N HIS A 76 -0.81 -7.00 3.45
CA HIS A 76 -0.87 -7.13 1.98
C HIS A 76 -0.56 -5.82 1.22
N THR A 77 -0.75 -4.67 1.85
CA THR A 77 -0.58 -3.36 1.22
C THR A 77 0.01 -2.34 2.20
N LEU A 78 0.82 -1.42 1.68
CA LEU A 78 1.48 -0.36 2.48
C LEU A 78 1.38 0.99 1.76
N ILE A 79 0.87 2.01 2.44
CA ILE A 79 0.89 3.40 1.97
C ILE A 79 2.06 4.14 2.59
N THR A 80 2.93 4.71 1.75
CA THR A 80 4.06 5.52 2.21
C THR A 80 4.08 6.92 1.62
N ALA A 81 4.62 7.90 2.36
CA ALA A 81 4.95 9.23 1.85
C ALA A 81 6.39 9.64 2.17
N PHE A 82 6.89 10.69 1.51
CA PHE A 82 8.23 11.23 1.77
C PHE A 82 8.32 12.05 3.06
N THR A 83 7.23 12.72 3.46
CA THR A 83 7.22 13.63 4.63
C THR A 83 6.09 13.30 5.59
N GLY A 84 6.27 13.65 6.87
CA GLY A 84 5.23 13.47 7.89
C GLY A 84 3.94 14.23 7.59
N ALA A 85 4.03 15.45 7.03
CA ALA A 85 2.87 16.23 6.63
C ALA A 85 2.05 15.54 5.51
N ALA A 86 2.71 14.88 4.55
CA ALA A 86 2.03 14.14 3.50
C ALA A 86 1.35 12.87 4.04
N VAL A 87 1.96 12.21 5.03
CA VAL A 87 1.39 11.03 5.71
C VAL A 87 0.02 11.33 6.31
N VAL A 88 -0.16 12.47 6.97
CA VAL A 88 -1.44 12.88 7.58
C VAL A 88 -2.58 12.86 6.55
N ASN A 89 -2.30 13.25 5.30
CA ASN A 89 -3.32 13.34 4.26
C ASN A 89 -3.69 11.97 3.66
N ILE A 90 -2.78 11.01 3.66
CA ILE A 90 -2.97 9.72 2.99
C ILE A 90 -3.24 8.57 3.97
N GLY A 91 -2.99 8.74 5.27
CA GLY A 91 -3.23 7.73 6.30
C GLY A 91 -2.22 6.58 6.25
N GLY A 92 -0.93 6.89 6.17
CA GLY A 92 0.15 5.90 6.04
C GLY A 92 1.33 6.13 6.96
N VAL A 93 2.53 5.80 6.50
CA VAL A 93 3.80 6.03 7.22
C VAL A 93 4.84 6.68 6.29
N THR A 94 5.94 7.19 6.83
CA THR A 94 7.00 7.70 5.94
C THR A 94 7.79 6.53 5.35
N ILE A 95 8.38 6.71 4.16
CA ILE A 95 9.28 5.69 3.57
C ILE A 95 10.41 5.35 4.56
N HIS A 96 10.97 6.36 5.23
CA HIS A 96 12.02 6.17 6.24
C HIS A 96 11.57 5.26 7.38
N SER A 97 10.40 5.54 7.96
CA SER A 97 9.88 4.74 9.06
C SER A 97 9.44 3.34 8.61
N ALA A 98 8.87 3.22 7.41
CA ALA A 98 8.43 1.95 6.83
C ALA A 98 9.57 0.97 6.62
N PHE A 99 10.69 1.45 6.07
CA PHE A 99 11.82 0.61 5.68
C PHE A 99 13.03 0.74 6.62
N GLY A 100 12.87 1.40 7.77
CA GLY A 100 13.94 1.56 8.75
C GLY A 100 15.14 2.37 8.25
N ILE A 101 14.94 3.26 7.27
CA ILE A 101 16.01 4.10 6.72
C ILE A 101 16.32 5.19 7.75
N SER A 102 17.43 5.04 8.48
CA SER A 102 17.87 6.05 9.42
C SER A 102 18.42 7.27 8.70
N THR A 103 18.09 8.44 9.23
CA THR A 103 18.60 9.73 8.77
C THR A 103 19.96 10.08 9.40
N GLN A 104 20.49 9.20 10.25
CA GLN A 104 21.75 9.38 10.95
C GLN A 104 22.74 8.31 10.50
N SER A 105 23.75 8.71 9.74
CA SER A 105 24.94 7.90 9.53
C SER A 105 25.72 7.80 10.84
N ASN A 106 25.29 6.95 11.78
CA ASN A 106 26.16 6.45 12.84
C ASN A 106 25.56 5.19 13.48
N SER A 107 26.36 4.11 13.40
CA SER A 107 26.22 2.79 14.01
C SER A 107 25.48 1.70 13.21
N LEU A 108 26.26 0.67 12.87
CA LEU A 108 26.04 -0.49 12.00
C LEU A 108 25.00 -1.53 12.49
N ASN A 109 23.96 -1.15 13.23
CA ASN A 109 23.00 -2.13 13.79
C ASN A 109 21.51 -1.84 13.48
N ASP A 110 21.22 -1.02 12.48
CA ASP A 110 19.84 -0.64 12.09
C ASP A 110 19.12 -1.72 11.23
N HIS A 111 19.18 -2.98 11.66
CA HIS A 111 18.18 -3.94 11.20
C HIS A 111 16.86 -3.64 11.89
N LEU A 112 15.74 -3.70 11.15
CA LEU A 112 14.39 -3.54 11.71
C LEU A 112 14.24 -4.50 12.90
N SER A 113 14.36 -3.99 14.12
CA SER A 113 14.11 -4.78 15.33
C SER A 113 12.69 -5.36 15.24
N SER A 114 12.56 -6.63 15.59
CA SER A 114 11.30 -7.37 15.68
C SER A 114 10.20 -6.57 16.40
N ASP A 115 10.60 -5.72 17.33
CA ASP A 115 9.69 -4.89 18.13
C ASP A 115 9.03 -3.78 17.29
N LYS A 116 9.74 -3.20 16.31
CA LYS A 116 9.15 -2.20 15.40
C LYS A 116 8.20 -2.86 14.41
N LEU A 117 8.54 -4.04 13.90
CA LEU A 117 7.64 -4.85 13.05
C LEU A 117 6.36 -5.23 13.79
N ASN A 118 6.48 -5.66 15.04
CA ASN A 118 5.33 -5.98 15.89
C ASN A 118 4.51 -4.73 16.25
N SER A 119 5.14 -3.57 16.39
CA SER A 119 4.41 -2.30 16.59
C SER A 119 3.58 -1.90 15.36
N TYR A 120 4.06 -2.16 14.15
CA TYR A 120 3.29 -1.96 12.92
C TYR A 120 2.14 -2.95 12.78
N ARG A 121 2.36 -4.22 13.18
CA ARG A 121 1.29 -5.23 13.27
C ARG A 121 0.17 -4.80 14.23
N TYR A 122 0.52 -4.15 15.34
CA TYR A 122 -0.46 -3.76 16.36
C TYR A 122 -1.15 -2.41 16.10
N LYS A 123 -0.47 -1.42 15.50
CA LYS A 123 -1.00 -0.03 15.37
C LYS A 123 -1.91 0.22 14.16
N LEU A 124 -2.09 -0.75 13.27
CA LEU A 124 -2.99 -0.65 12.10
C LEU A 124 -4.30 -1.43 12.28
N HIS A 125 -4.62 -1.83 13.53
CA HIS A 125 -5.95 -2.28 13.96
C HIS A 125 -6.89 -1.11 14.23
#